data_AF-A0A024TF11-F1
#
_entry.id   AF-A0A024TF11-F1
#
_cell.length_a   1.000
_cell.length_b   1.000
_cell.length_c   1.000
_cell.angle_alpha   90.00
_cell.angle_beta   90.00
_cell.angle_gamma   90.00
#
_symmetry.space_group_name_H-M   'P 1'
#
loop_
_entity.id
_entity.type
_entity.pdbx_description
1 polymer ?
#
loop_
_entity_poly.entity_id
_entity_poly.type
_entity_poly.pdbx_seq_one_letter_code
_entity_poly.pdbx_strand_id
1 'polypeptide(L)'
;MRQFLQSFLAKAGVAAAAPSSQSTASASKNIAKERLQIILAHQRGSQALSGVDLNALQAELLACVQRHIAVADGERVNIAVKHEGSLDIFEMQVPVHPHAVRTTPSV
;
A
#
# COMPACT_ATOMS: atom_id res chain seq x y z
N MET A 1 21.56 12.44 16.84
CA MET A 1 20.23 13.09 16.74
C MET A 1 19.24 12.00 16.36
N ARG A 2 18.26 11.73 17.25
CA ARG A 2 17.14 10.76 17.12
C ARG A 2 17.59 9.27 17.15
N GLN A 3 17.60 8.54 18.28
CA GLN A 3 16.45 8.10 19.11
C GLN A 3 15.29 7.67 18.18
N PHE A 4 14.87 6.41 18.09
CA PHE A 4 13.95 5.75 19.01
C PHE A 4 13.95 4.22 18.78
N LEU A 5 14.79 3.48 19.51
CA LEU A 5 14.65 2.02 19.63
C LEU A 5 14.49 1.72 21.13
N GLN A 6 13.28 1.91 21.66
CA GLN A 6 12.97 1.60 23.06
C GLN A 6 11.59 0.93 23.17
N SER A 7 11.65 -0.36 23.48
CA SER A 7 11.01 -0.95 24.67
C SER A 7 9.51 -0.73 24.83
N PHE A 8 8.73 -1.70 24.37
CA PHE A 8 7.36 -1.95 24.83
C PHE A 8 7.24 -3.35 25.41
N LEU A 9 7.92 -3.63 26.52
CA LEU A 9 7.55 -4.74 27.41
C LEU A 9 7.12 -4.15 28.75
N ALA A 10 5.90 -3.60 28.76
CA ALA A 10 5.22 -3.17 29.96
C ALA A 10 4.42 -4.35 30.53
N LYS A 11 4.91 -4.85 31.68
CA LYS A 11 4.13 -5.12 32.89
C LYS A 11 2.96 -6.11 32.76
N ALA A 12 3.28 -7.38 33.00
CA ALA A 12 2.31 -8.39 33.40
C ALA A 12 1.79 -8.11 34.82
N GLY A 13 0.48 -8.11 35.00
CA GLY A 13 -0.15 -8.08 36.31
C GLY A 13 -1.68 -7.93 36.29
N VAL A 14 -2.35 -8.98 36.79
CA VAL A 14 -3.65 -9.01 37.51
C VAL A 14 -4.92 -9.50 36.76
N ALA A 15 -5.30 -10.72 37.18
CA ALA A 15 -6.61 -11.23 37.66
C ALA A 15 -7.87 -11.38 36.77
N ALA A 16 -8.28 -12.65 36.64
CA ALA A 16 -9.59 -13.27 36.87
C ALA A 16 -10.90 -12.44 36.89
N ALA A 17 -11.86 -12.81 36.03
CA ALA A 17 -13.27 -13.12 36.36
C ALA A 17 -14.05 -13.60 35.10
N ALA A 18 -15.13 -14.37 35.35
CA ALA A 18 -15.91 -15.25 34.46
C ALA A 18 -16.91 -14.54 33.49
N PRO A 19 -17.61 -15.28 32.59
CA PRO A 19 -18.24 -14.77 31.37
C PRO A 19 -19.76 -14.48 31.50
N SER A 20 -20.28 -13.52 30.73
CA SER A 20 -21.71 -13.48 30.38
C SER A 20 -22.01 -12.61 29.14
N SER A 21 -22.75 -13.24 28.22
CA SER A 21 -23.90 -12.71 27.48
C SER A 21 -23.73 -11.63 26.40
N GLN A 22 -23.93 -12.12 25.17
CA GLN A 22 -24.68 -11.50 24.07
C GLN A 22 -24.23 -10.10 23.60
N SER A 23 -23.48 -10.09 22.51
CA SER A 23 -23.72 -9.14 21.45
C SER A 23 -23.67 -9.89 20.13
N THR A 24 -24.81 -10.04 19.46
CA THR A 24 -24.87 -10.17 18.01
C THR A 24 -24.41 -8.84 17.42
N ALA A 25 -23.13 -8.54 17.63
CA ALA A 25 -22.46 -7.45 16.97
C ALA A 25 -22.43 -7.87 15.51
N SER A 26 -23.34 -7.29 14.72
CA SER A 26 -23.13 -7.08 13.30
C SER A 26 -21.68 -6.65 13.18
N ALA A 27 -20.83 -7.58 12.76
CA ALA A 27 -19.43 -7.28 12.54
C ALA A 27 -19.45 -6.30 11.38
N SER A 28 -19.50 -5.01 11.71
CA SER A 28 -19.20 -3.94 10.78
C SER A 28 -17.79 -4.29 10.32
N LYS A 29 -17.74 -4.93 9.16
CA LYS A 29 -16.52 -5.44 8.56
C LYS A 29 -15.60 -4.23 8.52
N ASN A 30 -14.57 -4.24 9.37
CA ASN A 30 -13.66 -3.12 9.50
C ASN A 30 -12.95 -3.04 8.14
N ILE A 31 -13.41 -2.13 7.27
CA ILE A 31 -12.89 -1.99 5.91
C ILE A 31 -11.49 -1.41 6.08
N ALA A 32 -10.47 -2.28 6.08
CA ALA A 32 -9.09 -1.86 6.09
C ALA A 32 -8.82 -1.06 4.81
N LYS A 33 -8.26 0.14 4.95
CA LYS A 33 -7.86 0.96 3.81
C LYS A 33 -6.64 0.31 3.15
N GLU A 34 -6.80 -0.15 1.92
CA GLU A 34 -5.71 -0.74 1.13
C GLU A 34 -4.98 0.34 0.31
N ARG A 35 -3.67 0.16 0.08
CA ARG A 35 -2.85 1.07 -0.71
C ARG A 35 -1.84 0.28 -1.54
N LEU A 36 -1.79 0.56 -2.83
CA LEU A 36 -0.75 0.07 -3.74
C LEU A 36 0.42 1.05 -3.77
N GLN A 37 1.65 0.53 -3.69
CA GLN A 37 2.88 1.29 -3.88
C GLN A 37 3.68 0.67 -5.03
N ILE A 38 4.10 1.50 -5.97
CA ILE A 38 4.95 1.13 -7.10
C ILE A 38 6.22 1.97 -7.01
N ILE A 39 7.38 1.32 -7.05
CA ILE A 39 8.69 1.96 -7.10
C ILE A 39 9.42 1.44 -8.34
N LEU A 40 9.88 2.35 -9.18
CA LEU A 40 10.73 2.06 -10.33
C LEU A 40 12.07 2.74 -10.08
N ALA A 41 13.15 1.97 -10.12
CA ALA A 41 14.50 2.49 -10.04
C ALA A 41 15.22 2.16 -11.34
N HIS A 42 15.74 3.18 -12.01
CA HIS A 42 16.46 3.06 -13.26
C HIS A 42 17.85 3.64 -13.12
N GLN A 43 18.85 2.85 -13.49
CA GLN A 43 20.24 3.29 -13.55
C GLN A 43 20.56 3.74 -14.98
N ARG A 44 20.74 5.05 -15.18
CA ARG A 44 21.16 5.63 -16.46
C ARG A 44 22.51 5.05 -16.88
N GLY A 45 22.62 4.70 -18.16
CA GLY A 45 23.81 4.06 -18.73
C GLY A 45 23.89 2.55 -18.47
N SER A 46 22.88 1.95 -17.83
CA SER A 46 22.75 0.49 -17.78
C SER A 46 22.55 -0.06 -19.20
N GLN A 47 23.44 -0.95 -19.63
CA GLN A 47 23.35 -1.59 -20.95
C GLN A 47 22.07 -2.43 -21.10
N ALA A 48 21.59 -3.04 -20.00
CA ALA A 48 20.39 -3.86 -20.00
C ALA A 48 19.11 -3.07 -20.28
N LEU A 49 19.11 -1.76 -20.03
CA LEU A 49 17.97 -0.87 -20.25
C LEU A 49 18.29 0.18 -21.33
N SER A 50 19.30 -0.09 -22.16
CA SER A 50 19.63 0.79 -23.28
C SER A 50 18.44 0.88 -24.24
N GLY A 51 17.97 2.10 -24.50
CA GLY A 51 16.81 2.37 -25.35
C GLY A 51 15.45 2.36 -24.63
N VAL A 52 15.39 2.10 -23.32
CA VAL A 52 14.14 2.23 -22.56
C VAL A 52 13.85 3.70 -22.27
N ASP A 53 12.71 4.20 -22.73
CA ASP A 53 12.22 5.53 -22.39
C ASP A 53 11.45 5.49 -21.06
N LEU A 54 12.06 6.06 -20.02
CA LEU A 54 11.45 6.13 -18.70
C LEU A 54 10.16 6.94 -18.66
N ASN A 55 10.07 8.03 -19.42
CA ASN A 55 8.88 8.87 -19.38
C ASN A 55 7.70 8.12 -20.00
N ALA A 56 7.95 7.38 -21.08
CA ALA A 56 6.95 6.51 -21.70
C ALA A 56 6.49 5.41 -20.73
N LEU A 57 7.42 4.74 -20.05
CA LEU A 57 7.09 3.68 -19.08
C LEU A 57 6.28 4.22 -17.90
N GLN A 58 6.63 5.39 -17.37
CA GLN A 58 5.86 6.04 -16.30
C GLN A 58 4.42 6.34 -16.73
N ALA A 59 4.24 6.90 -17.94
CA ALA A 59 2.92 7.17 -18.49
C ALA A 59 2.10 5.89 -18.69
N GLU A 60 2.73 4.82 -19.19
CA GLU A 60 2.08 3.53 -19.39
C GLU A 60 1.63 2.91 -18.07
N LEU A 61 2.47 2.96 -17.03
CA LEU A 61 2.13 2.44 -15.70
C LEU A 61 0.99 3.23 -15.06
N LEU A 62 0.99 4.55 -15.22
CA LEU A 62 -0.12 5.39 -14.76
C LEU A 62 -1.43 5.02 -15.48
N ALA A 63 -1.39 4.85 -16.81
CA ALA A 63 -2.54 4.43 -17.60
C ALA A 63 -3.00 2.99 -17.26
N CYS A 64 -2.07 2.07 -16.99
CA CYS A 64 -2.38 0.71 -16.56
C CYS A 64 -3.09 0.71 -15.21
N VAL A 65 -2.55 1.44 -14.24
CA VAL A 65 -3.15 1.55 -12.91
C VAL A 65 -4.53 2.20 -12.97
N GLN A 66 -4.72 3.27 -13.73
CA GLN A 66 -6.04 3.88 -13.91
C GLN A 66 -7.07 2.93 -14.54
N ARG A 67 -6.64 2.00 -15.40
CA ARG A 67 -7.53 1.01 -16.04
C ARG A 67 -7.92 -0.13 -15.11
N HIS A 68 -7.04 -0.53 -14.19
CA HIS A 68 -7.22 -1.75 -13.40
C HIS A 68 -7.52 -1.51 -11.92
N ILE A 69 -7.36 -0.27 -11.44
CA ILE A 69 -7.48 0.05 -10.02
C ILE A 69 -8.52 1.14 -9.83
N ALA A 70 -9.57 0.79 -9.08
CA ALA A 70 -10.52 1.78 -8.58
C ALA A 70 -9.84 2.56 -7.43
N VAL A 71 -9.51 3.82 -7.71
CA VAL A 71 -8.97 4.75 -6.70
C VAL A 71 -10.05 4.99 -5.65
N ALA A 72 -9.66 4.96 -4.37
CA ALA A 72 -10.57 5.22 -3.26
C ALA A 72 -11.21 6.62 -3.37
N ASP A 73 -12.52 6.73 -3.11
CA ASP A 73 -13.26 7.99 -3.24
C ASP A 73 -12.69 9.06 -2.30
N GLY A 74 -12.46 10.25 -2.85
CA GLY A 74 -11.92 11.40 -2.10
C GLY A 74 -10.44 11.31 -1.77
N GLU A 75 -9.75 10.23 -2.12
CA GLU A 75 -8.31 10.07 -1.91
C GLU A 75 -7.53 10.37 -3.21
N ARG A 76 -6.29 10.84 -3.07
CA ARG A 76 -5.45 11.24 -4.22
C ARG A 76 -4.32 10.25 -4.46
N VAL A 77 -3.99 10.04 -5.75
CA VAL A 77 -2.76 9.38 -6.16
C VAL A 77 -1.59 10.31 -5.89
N ASN A 78 -0.56 9.80 -5.21
CA ASN A 78 0.67 10.53 -4.97
C ASN A 78 1.77 9.99 -5.90
N ILE A 79 2.50 10.90 -6.55
CA ILE A 79 3.60 10.56 -7.46
C ILE A 79 4.82 11.38 -7.06
N ALA A 80 5.96 10.72 -6.90
CA ALA A 80 7.23 11.35 -6.61
C ALA A 80 8.30 10.84 -7.58
N VAL A 81 9.05 11.77 -8.17
CA VAL A 81 10.22 11.45 -9.00
C VAL A 81 11.45 12.04 -8.33
N LYS A 82 12.48 11.22 -8.15
CA LYS A 82 13.75 11.61 -7.56
C LYS A 82 14.88 11.26 -8.52
N HIS A 83 15.82 12.18 -8.67
CA HIS A 83 17.02 12.00 -9.47
C HIS A 83 18.21 12.02 -8.52
N GLU A 84 18.90 10.89 -8.39
CA GLU A 84 20.04 10.74 -7.50
C GLU A 84 21.25 10.21 -8.27
N GLY A 85 22.20 11.10 -8.57
CA GLY A 85 23.39 10.73 -9.35
C GLY A 85 22.97 10.17 -10.71
N SER A 86 23.28 8.91 -10.98
CA SER A 86 22.87 8.17 -12.20
C SER A 86 21.58 7.38 -12.04
N LEU A 87 20.91 7.46 -10.89
CA LEU A 87 19.66 6.76 -10.62
C LEU A 87 18.45 7.69 -10.80
N ASP A 88 17.42 7.19 -11.46
CA ASP A 88 16.09 7.80 -11.54
C ASP A 88 15.11 6.92 -10.78
N ILE A 89 14.43 7.48 -9.79
CA ILE A 89 13.45 6.78 -8.97
C ILE A 89 12.09 7.41 -9.20
N PHE A 90 11.15 6.61 -9.69
CA PHE A 90 9.73 6.96 -9.76
C PHE A 90 8.98 6.17 -8.70
N GLU A 91 8.21 6.87 -7.87
CA GLU A 91 7.37 6.30 -6.83
C GLU A 91 5.92 6.75 -7.04
N MET A 92 5.00 5.78 -7.07
CA MET A 92 3.57 6.04 -7.17
C MET A 92 2.84 5.32 -6.05
N GLN A 93 1.94 6.03 -5.40
CA GLN A 93 1.15 5.52 -4.29
C GLN A 93 -0.33 5.75 -4.57
N VAL A 94 -1.08 4.65 -4.66
CA VAL A 94 -2.50 4.65 -5.03
C VAL A 94 -3.32 4.08 -3.88
N PRO A 95 -4.23 4.85 -3.29
CA PRO A 95 -5.22 4.32 -2.36
C PRO A 95 -6.25 3.51 -3.15
N VAL A 96 -6.43 2.24 -2.80
CA VAL A 96 -7.27 1.32 -3.58
C VAL A 96 -8.52 0.97 -2.79
N HIS A 97 -9.64 0.89 -3.49
CA HIS A 97 -10.85 0.33 -2.90
C HIS A 97 -10.69 -1.18 -2.70
N PRO A 98 -11.05 -1.72 -1.54
CA PRO A 98 -10.97 -3.16 -1.31
C PRO A 98 -11.91 -3.86 -2.28
N HIS A 99 -11.37 -4.77 -3.07
CA HIS A 99 -12.18 -5.61 -3.91
C HIS A 99 -12.95 -6.57 -3.01
N ALA A 100 -14.28 -6.54 -3.08
CA ALA A 100 -15.11 -7.52 -2.39
C ALA A 100 -14.80 -8.90 -2.99
N VAL A 101 -13.91 -9.65 -2.35
CA VAL A 101 -13.67 -11.06 -2.66
C VAL A 101 -15.03 -11.74 -2.70
N ARG A 102 -15.47 -12.16 -3.88
CA ARG A 102 -16.64 -13.03 -4.05
C ARG A 102 -16.27 -14.37 -3.44
N THR A 103 -16.46 -14.50 -2.14
CA THR A 103 -16.57 -15.81 -1.50
C THR A 103 -17.87 -16.42 -2.01
N THR A 104 -17.81 -17.15 -3.12
CA THR A 104 -18.88 -18.09 -3.48
C THR A 104 -18.98 -19.11 -2.35
N PRO A 105 -20.09 -19.18 -1.60
CA PRO A 105 -20.29 -20.30 -0.70
C PRO A 105 -20.44 -21.55 -1.57
N SER A 106 -19.46 -22.46 -1.49
CA SER A 106 -19.64 -23.82 -2.00
C SER A 106 -20.81 -24.45 -1.26
N VAL A 107 -21.84 -24.80 -2.04
CA VAL A 107 -23.02 -25.57 -1.61
C VAL A 107 -22.65 -27.03 -1.42
#